data_AF-A0A6C0HD76-F1
#
_entry.id   AF-A0A6C0HD76-F1
#
_cell.length_a   1.000
_cell.length_b   1.000
_cell.length_c   1.000
_cell.angle_alpha   90.00
_cell.angle_beta   90.00
_cell.angle_gamma   90.00
#
_symmetry.space_group_name_H-M   'P 1'
#
loop_
_entity.id
_entity.type
_entity.pdbx_description
1 polymer ?
#
loop_
_entity_poly.entity_id
_entity_poly.type
_entity_poly.pdbx_seq_one_letter_code
_entity_poly.pdbx_strand_id
1 'polypeptide(L)' 'MDSEKLNNLKKKLEKEGEEKVKKLFSETTVNTGPQMQEALAKIMKDGEKEFVEKTGRYMTYSEMREMYG' A
#
# COMPACT_ATOMS: atom_id res chain seq x y z
N MET A 1 3.88 3.64 19.58
CA MET A 1 3.26 4.58 18.62
C MET A 1 1.82 4.80 19.07
N ASP A 2 1.36 6.05 19.15
CA ASP A 2 0.00 6.37 19.61
C ASP A 2 -1.03 5.97 18.55
N SER A 3 -2.26 5.62 18.97
CA SER A 3 -3.33 5.14 18.08
C SER A 3 -3.67 6.13 16.96
N GLU A 4 -3.66 7.43 17.25
CA GLU A 4 -3.93 8.49 16.28
C GLU A 4 -2.84 8.59 15.21
N LYS A 5 -1.56 8.46 15.61
CA LYS A 5 -0.43 8.45 14.67
C LYS A 5 -0.48 7.23 13.76
N LEU A 6 -0.88 6.07 14.29
CA LEU A 6 -1.04 4.84 13.52
C LEU A 6 -2.15 5.00 12.47
N ASN A 7 -3.30 5.56 12.85
CA ASN A 7 -4.40 5.82 11.91
C ASN A 7 -4.02 6.83 10.81
N ASN A 8 -3.27 7.88 11.16
CA ASN A 8 -2.77 8.83 10.18
C ASN A 8 -1.78 8.19 9.20
N LEU A 9 -0.91 7.30 9.70
CA LEU A 9 -0.01 6.52 8.85
C LEU A 9 -0.79 5.63 7.87
N LYS A 10 -1.78 4.87 8.36
CA LYS A 10 -2.62 4.01 7.51
C LYS A 10 -3.31 4.79 6.40
N LYS A 11 -3.99 5.90 6.74
CA LYS A 11 -4.65 6.78 5.76
C LYS A 11 -3.69 7.35 4.71
N LYS A 12 -2.48 7.70 5.13
CA LYS A 12 -1.43 8.17 4.23
C LYS A 12 -1.04 7.07 3.25
N LEU A 13 -0.74 5.86 3.76
CA LEU A 13 -0.34 4.72 2.94
C LEU A 13 -1.44 4.27 1.97
N GLU A 14 -2.69 4.30 2.40
CA GLU A 14 -3.86 4.01 1.56
C GLU A 14 -3.96 5.00 0.41
N LYS A 15 -3.91 6.31 0.69
CA LYS A 15 -3.98 7.36 -0.33
C LYS A 15 -2.81 7.28 -1.33
N GLU A 16 -1.59 7.08 -0.84
CA GLU A 16 -0.42 6.92 -1.71
C GLU A 16 -0.51 5.65 -2.58
N GLY A 17 -1.03 4.56 -2.01
CA GLY A 17 -1.32 3.33 -2.74
C GLY A 17 -2.33 3.58 -3.87
N GLU A 18 -3.44 4.25 -3.57
CA GLU A 18 -4.47 4.60 -4.55
C GLU A 18 -3.91 5.47 -5.70
N GLU A 19 -3.12 6.49 -5.38
CA GLU A 19 -2.49 7.36 -6.38
C GLU A 19 -1.50 6.59 -7.28
N LYS A 20 -0.68 5.70 -6.70
CA LYS A 20 0.24 4.85 -7.45
C LYS A 20 -0.52 3.87 -8.36
N VAL A 21 -1.61 3.28 -7.87
CA VAL A 21 -2.45 2.39 -8.67
C VAL A 21 -3.13 3.15 -9.81
N LYS A 22 -3.71 4.32 -9.56
CA LYS A 22 -4.29 5.17 -10.63
C LYS A 22 -3.26 5.51 -11.70
N LYS A 23 -2.04 5.86 -11.29
CA LYS A 23 -0.94 6.13 -12.22
C LYS A 23 -0.59 4.88 -13.03
N LEU A 24 -0.51 3.73 -12.38
CA LEU A 24 -0.23 2.45 -13.03
C LEU A 24 -1.27 2.11 -14.12
N PHE A 25 -2.55 2.31 -13.83
CA PHE A 25 -3.64 2.11 -14.82
C PHE A 25 -3.60 3.13 -15.97
N SER A 26 -3.06 4.33 -15.74
CA SER A 26 -2.90 5.34 -16.79
C SER A 26 -1.69 5.09 -17.70
N GLU A 27 -0.70 4.31 -17.24
CA GLU A 27 0.50 3.98 -17.99
C GLU A 27 0.23 2.81 -18.95
N THR A 28 0.17 3.12 -20.25
CA THR A 28 -0.19 2.15 -21.32
C THR A 28 0.75 0.95 -21.41
N THR A 29 1.95 1.07 -20.82
CA THR A 29 3.04 0.08 -20.86
C THR A 29 2.82 -1.11 -19.90
N VAL A 30 1.96 -0.97 -18.88
CA VAL A 30 1.73 -2.01 -17.86
C VAL A 30 0.41 -2.78 -18.11
N ASN A 31 -0.14 -2.70 -19.32
CA ASN A 31 -1.43 -3.29 -19.67
C ASN A 31 -1.42 -4.81 -19.92
N THR A 32 -0.35 -5.52 -19.56
CA THR A 32 -0.32 -6.99 -19.62
C THR A 32 -0.51 -7.60 -18.23
N GLY A 33 -1.36 -8.62 -18.13
CA GLY A 33 -1.77 -9.22 -16.85
C GLY A 33 -0.63 -9.49 -15.85
N PRO A 34 0.49 -10.12 -16.27
CA PRO A 34 1.61 -10.40 -15.36
C PRO A 34 2.35 -9.14 -14.86
N GLN A 35 2.62 -8.18 -15.75
CA GLN A 35 3.32 -6.94 -15.40
C GLN A 35 2.48 -6.07 -14.45
N MET A 36 1.16 -6.05 -14.67
CA MET A 36 0.23 -5.36 -13.78
C MET A 36 0.24 -5.97 -12.38
N GLN A 37 0.23 -7.30 -12.27
CA GLN A 37 0.29 -8.00 -10.99
C GLN A 37 1.60 -7.73 -10.25
N GLU A 38 2.74 -7.78 -10.94
CA GLU A 38 4.05 -7.46 -10.34
C GLU A 38 4.13 -6.02 -9.84
N ALA A 39 3.61 -5.07 -10.63
CA ALA A 39 3.58 -3.67 -10.25
C ALA A 39 2.65 -3.40 -9.06
N LEU A 40 1.47 -4.02 -9.02
CA LEU A 40 0.56 -3.95 -7.87
C LEU A 40 1.20 -4.55 -6.62
N ALA A 41 1.83 -5.73 -6.74
CA ALA A 41 2.54 -6.37 -5.64
C ALA A 41 3.69 -5.50 -5.11
N LYS A 42 4.40 -4.79 -5.99
CA LYS A 42 5.44 -3.84 -5.60
C LYS A 42 4.86 -2.65 -4.81
N ILE A 43 3.74 -2.07 -5.26
CA ILE A 43 3.06 -0.98 -4.55
C ILE A 43 2.67 -1.41 -3.13
N MET A 44 2.08 -2.61 -2.99
CA MET A 44 1.72 -3.16 -1.68
C MET A 44 2.95 -3.38 -0.79
N LYS A 45 4.03 -3.94 -1.34
CA LYS A 45 5.27 -4.21 -0.61
C LYS A 45 5.98 -2.93 -0.16
N ASP A 46 5.93 -1.87 -0.96
CA ASP A 46 6.48 -0.57 -0.58
C ASP A 46 5.70 0.04 0.59
N GLY A 47 4.36 -0.07 0.58
CA GLY A 47 3.52 0.36 1.70
C GLY A 47 3.76 -0.45 2.99
N GLU A 48 3.94 -1.77 2.85
CA GLU A 48 4.30 -2.65 3.96
C GLU A 48 5.66 -2.28 4.56
N LYS A 49 6.68 -2.01 3.73
CA LYS A 49 8.00 -1.58 4.20
C LYS A 49 7.93 -0.27 4.97
N GLU A 50 7.23 0.73 4.44
CA GLU A 50 7.07 2.01 5.15
C GLU A 50 6.34 1.82 6.48
N PHE A 51 5.33 0.95 6.52
CA PHE A 51 4.66 0.61 7.77
C PHE A 51 5.63 -0.01 8.79
N VAL A 52 6.43 -1.00 8.40
CA VAL A 52 7.41 -1.65 9.27
C VAL A 52 8.46 -0.65 9.75
N GLU A 53 8.98 0.21 8.87
CA GLU A 53 9.97 1.23 9.24
C GLU A 53 9.44 2.23 10.26
N LYS A 54 8.15 2.62 10.16
CA LYS A 54 7.54 3.60 11.07
C LYS A 54 7.03 3.00 12.37
N THR A 55 6.63 1.73 12.36
CA THR A 55 5.98 1.09 13.52
C THR A 55 6.86 0.08 14.25
N GLY A 56 7.92 -0.41 13.60
CA GLY A 56 8.78 -1.49 14.09
C GLY A 56 8.14 -2.88 14.02
N ARG A 57 6.97 -3.04 13.39
CA ARG A 57 6.26 -4.31 13.26
C ARG A 57 5.53 -4.44 11.93
N TYR A 58 5.17 -5.67 11.56
CA TYR A 58 4.27 -5.91 10.44
C TYR A 58 2.82 -5.52 10.77
N MET A 59 2.03 -5.26 9.73
CA MET A 59 0.59 -5.07 9.85
C MET A 59 -0.07 -6.36 10.34
N THR A 60 -1.07 -6.22 11.20
CA THR A 60 -1.94 -7.35 11.59
C THR A 60 -2.96 -7.63 10.49
N TYR A 61 -3.54 -8.83 10.51
CA TYR A 61 -4.60 -9.18 9.56
C TYR A 61 -5.77 -8.18 9.56
N SER A 62 -6.18 -7.70 10.74
CA SER A 62 -7.24 -6.70 10.87
C SER A 62 -6.89 -5.38 10.20
N GLU A 63 -5.63 -4.93 10.30
CA GLU A 63 -5.16 -3.69 9.67
C GLU A 63 -5.07 -3.85 8.15
N MET A 64 -4.61 -5.01 7.67
CA MET A 64 -4.61 -5.32 6.24
C MET A 64 -6.03 -5.35 5.67
N ARG A 65 -6.99 -5.93 6.40
CA ARG A 65 -8.39 -5.95 5.98
C ARG A 65 -9.03 -4.56 6.00
N GLU A 66 -8.68 -3.73 6.98
CA GLU A 66 -9.17 -2.35 7.05
C GLU A 66 -8.67 -1.51 5.87
N MET A 67 -7.46 -1.76 5.37
CA MET A 67 -6.84 -0.98 4.29
C MET A 67 -7.11 -1.54 2.88
N TYR A 68 -7.25 -2.86 2.74
CA TYR A 68 -7.28 -3.53 1.43
C TYR A 68 -8.47 -4.48 1.22
N GLY A 69 -9.29 -4.73 2.25
CA GLY A 69 -10.41 -5.68 2.21
C GLY A 69 -11.76 -5.01 2.02
#